data_AF-A0A101HWG3-F1
#
_entry.id   AF-A0A101HWG3-F1
#
_cell.length_a   1.000
_cell.length_b   1.000
_cell.length_c   1.000
_cell.angle_alpha   90.00
_cell.angle_beta   90.00
_cell.angle_gamma   90.00
#
_symmetry.space_group_name_H-M   'P 1'
#
loop_
_entity.id
_entity.type
_entity.pdbx_description
1 polymer ?
#
loop_
_entity_poly.entity_id
_entity_poly.type
_entity_poly.pdbx_seq_one_letter_code
_entity_poly.pdbx_strand_id
1 'polypeptide(L)'
;MTRHILKVFFDASSSHTNKEIERNKEIISILSREGCNIIQTVMGTDLDPALIKGAKGAKNLYATKLNDIKKSDILVCEISKPSLTISFEISEALEKKKPVLALFTTNSETSLEAGVYADHNSLFFPREYNRNNLAEIVKEFIKKSERKALTKRFTVRVSEEIESYLKYLKAKNDLSSRNDVVNDIINKEIINDEGFQAIKK
;
A
#
# COMPACT_ATOMS: atom_id res chain seq x y z
N MET A 1 21.67 -8.91 -4.98
CA MET A 1 20.72 -8.69 -3.83
C MET A 1 19.30 -9.01 -4.27
N THR A 2 18.61 -9.93 -3.59
CA THR A 2 17.22 -10.31 -3.91
C THR A 2 16.28 -9.12 -3.74
N ARG A 3 15.65 -8.66 -4.84
CA ARG A 3 14.60 -7.63 -4.80
C ARG A 3 13.49 -8.13 -3.88
N HIS A 4 13.16 -7.38 -2.83
CA HIS A 4 12.07 -7.76 -1.93
C HIS A 4 10.75 -7.73 -2.70
N ILE A 5 10.17 -8.89 -2.96
CA ILE A 5 8.87 -9.01 -3.61
C ILE A 5 7.80 -8.56 -2.61
N LEU A 6 7.17 -7.41 -2.87
CA LEU A 6 6.08 -6.91 -2.03
C LEU A 6 4.88 -7.85 -2.10
N LYS A 7 4.41 -8.26 -0.93
CA LYS A 7 3.18 -9.01 -0.74
C LYS A 7 2.01 -8.05 -0.65
N VAL A 8 1.01 -8.20 -1.51
CA VAL A 8 -0.12 -7.28 -1.61
C VAL A 8 -1.38 -8.01 -1.19
N PHE A 9 -2.06 -7.52 -0.16
CA PHE A 9 -3.46 -7.88 0.03
C PHE A 9 -4.29 -6.97 -0.84
N PHE A 10 -5.01 -7.54 -1.81
CA PHE A 10 -5.95 -6.82 -2.65
C PHE A 10 -7.37 -7.22 -2.28
N ASP A 11 -8.25 -6.24 -2.13
CA ASP A 11 -9.68 -6.50 -2.03
C ASP A 11 -10.50 -5.36 -2.65
N ALA A 12 -11.76 -5.62 -2.97
CA ALA A 12 -12.66 -4.66 -3.59
C ALA A 12 -14.04 -4.77 -2.96
N SER A 13 -14.76 -3.66 -2.94
CA SER A 13 -16.20 -3.69 -2.65
C SER A 13 -16.89 -4.74 -3.53
N SER A 14 -17.54 -5.73 -2.90
CA SER A 14 -18.14 -6.86 -3.59
C SER A 14 -19.29 -6.39 -4.47
N SER A 15 -19.15 -6.50 -5.79
CA SER A 15 -20.24 -6.32 -6.74
C SER A 15 -20.04 -7.21 -7.96
N HIS A 16 -21.14 -7.76 -8.46
CA HIS A 16 -21.15 -8.85 -9.43
C HIS A 16 -21.26 -8.35 -10.89
N THR A 17 -21.05 -7.05 -11.16
CA THR A 17 -21.16 -6.57 -12.54
C THR A 17 -19.86 -6.86 -13.30
N ASN A 18 -19.98 -7.29 -14.56
CA ASN A 18 -18.82 -7.58 -15.41
C ASN A 18 -17.82 -6.40 -15.48
N LYS A 19 -18.30 -5.15 -15.42
CA LYS A 19 -17.42 -3.96 -15.45
C LYS A 19 -16.50 -3.88 -14.23
N GLU A 20 -17.01 -4.22 -13.05
CA GLU A 20 -16.23 -4.18 -11.80
C GLU A 20 -15.24 -5.34 -11.74
N ILE A 21 -15.64 -6.51 -12.23
CA ILE A 21 -14.75 -7.68 -12.34
C ILE A 21 -13.56 -7.36 -13.25
N GLU A 22 -13.81 -6.80 -14.43
CA GLU A 22 -12.74 -6.43 -15.37
C GLU A 22 -11.81 -5.37 -14.79
N ARG A 23 -12.36 -4.41 -14.05
CA ARG A 23 -11.58 -3.38 -13.35
C ARG A 23 -10.70 -3.98 -12.26
N ASN A 24 -11.21 -4.91 -11.46
CA ASN A 24 -10.44 -5.59 -10.43
C ASN A 24 -9.31 -6.42 -11.05
N LYS A 25 -9.59 -7.13 -12.16
CA LYS A 25 -8.56 -7.85 -12.93
C LYS A 25 -7.50 -6.91 -13.50
N GLU A 26 -7.88 -5.73 -13.96
CA GLU A 26 -6.94 -4.71 -14.44
C GLU A 26 -5.97 -4.27 -13.32
N ILE A 27 -6.48 -3.99 -12.12
CA ILE A 27 -5.65 -3.63 -10.96
C ILE A 27 -4.68 -4.77 -10.61
N ILE A 28 -5.18 -6.00 -10.52
CA ILE A 28 -4.38 -7.20 -10.24
C ILE A 28 -3.29 -7.42 -11.30
N SER A 29 -3.63 -7.22 -12.57
CA SER A 29 -2.69 -7.31 -13.69
C SER A 29 -1.56 -6.29 -13.56
N ILE A 30 -1.88 -5.04 -13.21
CA ILE A 30 -0.90 -3.98 -12.99
C ILE A 30 0.01 -4.33 -11.79
N LEU A 31 -0.55 -4.75 -10.66
CA LEU A 31 0.22 -5.18 -9.48
C LEU A 31 1.19 -6.31 -9.82
N SER A 32 0.73 -7.30 -10.58
CA SER A 32 1.55 -8.44 -11.00
C SER A 32 2.69 -7.99 -11.92
N ARG A 33 2.41 -7.08 -12.87
CA ARG A 33 3.41 -6.51 -13.79
C ARG A 33 4.49 -5.70 -13.07
N GLU A 34 4.15 -5.03 -11.97
CA GLU A 34 5.11 -4.30 -11.13
C GLU A 34 5.93 -5.23 -10.20
N GLY A 35 5.70 -6.56 -10.27
CA GLY A 35 6.47 -7.56 -9.56
C GLY A 35 5.99 -7.85 -8.14
N CYS A 36 4.73 -7.53 -7.83
CA CYS A 36 4.12 -7.85 -6.55
C CYS A 36 3.62 -9.30 -6.49
N ASN A 37 3.67 -9.89 -5.29
CA ASN A 37 3.01 -11.16 -4.98
C ASN A 37 1.65 -10.88 -4.35
N ILE A 38 0.57 -11.28 -5.02
CA ILE A 38 -0.79 -11.00 -4.54
C ILE A 38 -1.20 -12.09 -3.55
N ILE A 39 -1.43 -11.70 -2.30
CA ILE A 39 -1.97 -12.54 -1.24
C ILE A 39 -3.44 -12.23 -1.15
N GLN A 40 -4.25 -13.01 -1.84
CA GLN A 40 -5.70 -12.91 -1.77
C GLN A 40 -6.26 -14.32 -1.66
N THR A 41 -6.82 -14.67 -0.51
CA THR A 41 -7.50 -15.97 -0.37
C THR A 41 -8.85 -15.98 -1.09
N VAL A 42 -9.43 -14.81 -1.38
CA VAL A 42 -10.78 -14.67 -1.91
C VAL A 42 -10.88 -13.38 -2.73
N MET A 43 -11.16 -13.47 -4.04
CA MET A 43 -11.74 -12.34 -4.76
C MET A 43 -13.18 -12.16 -4.30
N GLY A 44 -13.66 -10.92 -4.14
CA GLY A 44 -15.09 -10.64 -3.96
C GLY A 44 -16.01 -11.27 -5.04
N THR A 45 -15.43 -11.86 -6.10
CA THR A 45 -16.07 -12.63 -7.17
C THR A 45 -15.95 -14.16 -7.02
N ASP A 46 -14.97 -14.66 -6.27
CA ASP A 46 -14.61 -16.08 -6.17
C ASP A 46 -15.08 -16.72 -4.86
N LEU A 47 -15.87 -15.96 -4.10
CA LEU A 47 -16.59 -16.48 -2.96
C LEU A 47 -17.63 -17.47 -3.44
N ASP A 48 -17.30 -18.76 -3.40
CA ASP A 48 -18.31 -19.80 -3.42
C ASP A 48 -19.30 -19.51 -2.28
N PRO A 49 -20.58 -19.23 -2.58
CA PRO A 49 -21.59 -18.98 -1.55
C PRO A 49 -21.72 -20.15 -0.55
N ALA A 50 -21.30 -21.36 -0.93
CA ALA A 50 -21.22 -22.50 -0.05
C ALA A 50 -20.09 -22.40 1.00
N LEU A 51 -18.99 -21.70 0.72
CA LEU A 51 -17.89 -21.46 1.67
C LEU A 51 -18.27 -20.42 2.75
N ILE A 52 -19.22 -19.53 2.46
CA ILE A 52 -19.77 -18.54 3.40
C ILE A 52 -21.13 -18.96 3.97
N LYS A 53 -21.47 -20.25 3.95
CA LYS A 53 -22.77 -20.68 4.49
C LYS A 53 -22.77 -20.61 6.02
N GLY A 54 -23.59 -19.71 6.56
CA GLY A 54 -23.82 -19.55 7.99
C GLY A 54 -22.70 -18.82 8.75
N ALA A 55 -22.94 -18.56 10.03
CA ALA A 55 -22.05 -17.76 10.89
C ALA A 55 -20.62 -18.30 10.97
N LYS A 56 -20.42 -19.62 10.83
CA LYS A 56 -19.11 -20.26 10.86
C LYS A 56 -18.27 -19.96 9.60
N GLY A 57 -18.89 -19.96 8.42
CA GLY A 57 -18.22 -19.60 7.16
C GLY A 57 -17.78 -18.14 7.15
N ALA A 58 -18.66 -17.23 7.57
CA ALA A 58 -18.33 -15.81 7.71
C ALA A 58 -17.18 -15.56 8.70
N LYS A 59 -17.19 -16.23 9.86
CA LYS A 59 -16.10 -16.13 10.85
C LYS A 59 -14.76 -16.63 10.30
N ASN A 60 -14.77 -17.72 9.54
CA ASN A 60 -13.56 -18.28 8.93
C ASN A 60 -13.01 -17.36 7.83
N LEU A 61 -13.88 -16.78 7.00
CA LEU A 61 -13.50 -15.82 5.97
C LEU A 61 -12.82 -14.60 6.59
N TYR A 62 -13.43 -14.03 7.63
CA TYR A 62 -12.89 -12.89 8.37
C TYR A 62 -11.51 -13.20 8.97
N ALA A 63 -11.37 -14.33 9.68
CA ALA A 63 -10.09 -14.73 10.26
C ALA A 63 -9.01 -14.96 9.19
N THR A 64 -9.40 -15.47 8.02
CA THR A 64 -8.50 -15.68 6.89
C THR A 64 -8.01 -14.36 6.32
N LYS A 65 -8.92 -13.41 6.05
CA LYS A 65 -8.59 -12.06 5.58
C LYS A 65 -7.66 -11.33 6.54
N LEU A 66 -7.92 -11.40 7.86
CA LEU A 66 -7.02 -10.84 8.88
C LEU A 66 -5.62 -11.45 8.82
N ASN A 67 -5.51 -12.75 8.60
CA ASN A 67 -4.23 -13.44 8.49
C ASN A 67 -3.49 -13.05 7.20
N ASP A 68 -4.20 -12.84 6.10
CA ASP A 68 -3.61 -12.37 4.84
C ASP A 68 -3.13 -10.92 4.95
N ILE A 69 -3.95 -10.04 5.54
CA ILE A 69 -3.54 -8.67 5.89
C ILE A 69 -2.34 -8.71 6.80
N LYS A 70 -2.23 -9.65 7.76
CA LYS A 70 -1.05 -9.79 8.60
C LYS A 70 0.19 -10.21 7.82
N LYS A 71 0.06 -11.03 6.77
CA LYS A 71 1.18 -11.54 5.94
C LYS A 71 1.59 -10.60 4.79
N SER A 72 0.73 -9.66 4.40
CA SER A 72 1.03 -8.69 3.35
C SER A 72 2.05 -7.64 3.79
N ASP A 73 2.68 -6.95 2.85
CA ASP A 73 3.49 -5.76 3.12
C ASP A 73 2.64 -4.49 2.94
N ILE A 74 1.68 -4.55 2.01
CA ILE A 74 0.77 -3.45 1.67
C ILE A 74 -0.66 -3.94 1.46
N LEU A 75 -1.60 -2.99 1.58
CA LEU A 75 -3.00 -3.15 1.22
C LEU A 75 -3.29 -2.29 -0.02
N VAL A 76 -3.99 -2.87 -1.00
CA VAL A 76 -4.57 -2.13 -2.12
C VAL A 76 -6.05 -2.45 -2.16
N CYS A 77 -6.92 -1.45 -2.16
CA CYS A 77 -8.35 -1.69 -2.20
C CYS A 77 -9.09 -0.82 -3.21
N GLU A 78 -10.12 -1.39 -3.83
CA GLU A 78 -11.07 -0.67 -4.69
C GLU A 78 -12.31 -0.29 -3.88
N ILE A 79 -12.50 1.01 -3.68
CA ILE A 79 -13.50 1.60 -2.78
C ILE A 79 -14.47 2.54 -3.51
N SER A 80 -14.72 2.34 -4.82
CA SER A 80 -15.71 3.16 -5.53
C SER A 80 -17.14 3.02 -4.99
N LYS A 81 -17.40 1.93 -4.24
CA LYS A 81 -18.65 1.74 -3.50
C LYS A 81 -18.33 1.60 -2.01
N PRO A 82 -19.15 2.21 -1.12
CA PRO A 82 -19.03 2.00 0.31
C PRO A 82 -19.11 0.51 0.67
N SER A 83 -18.19 0.04 1.50
CA SER A 83 -18.18 -1.33 2.00
C SER A 83 -17.60 -1.40 3.40
N LEU A 84 -18.43 -1.81 4.36
CA LEU A 84 -18.04 -1.98 5.77
C LEU A 84 -16.83 -2.93 5.90
N THR A 85 -16.80 -3.99 5.11
CA THR A 85 -15.71 -4.96 5.12
C THR A 85 -14.39 -4.31 4.71
N ILE A 86 -14.38 -3.52 3.63
CA ILE A 86 -13.15 -2.84 3.18
C ILE A 86 -12.72 -1.77 4.18
N SER A 87 -13.65 -1.00 4.76
CA SER A 87 -13.32 -0.02 5.80
C SER A 87 -12.63 -0.65 7.00
N PHE A 88 -13.10 -1.84 7.41
CA PHE A 88 -12.47 -2.61 8.48
C PHE A 88 -11.06 -3.09 8.10
N GLU A 89 -10.88 -3.62 6.90
CA GLU A 89 -9.57 -4.08 6.39
C GLU A 89 -8.55 -2.93 6.29
N ILE A 90 -8.99 -1.74 5.85
CA ILE A 90 -8.19 -0.52 5.85
C ILE A 90 -7.74 -0.19 7.28
N SER A 91 -8.66 -0.19 8.23
CA SER A 91 -8.34 0.12 9.64
C SER A 91 -7.29 -0.84 10.21
N GLU A 92 -7.49 -2.14 10.00
CA GLU A 92 -6.56 -3.20 10.44
C GLU A 92 -5.17 -3.08 9.80
N ALA A 93 -5.10 -2.77 8.51
CA ALA A 93 -3.83 -2.58 7.81
C ALA A 93 -3.07 -1.36 8.36
N LEU A 94 -3.76 -0.24 8.58
CA LEU A 94 -3.18 0.99 9.14
C LEU A 94 -2.71 0.79 10.58
N GLU A 95 -3.47 0.08 11.41
CA GLU A 95 -3.07 -0.27 12.78
C GLU A 95 -1.76 -1.06 12.77
N LYS A 96 -1.62 -2.01 11.83
CA LYS A 96 -0.40 -2.80 11.60
C LYS A 96 0.70 -2.06 10.84
N LYS A 97 0.55 -0.74 10.67
CA LYS A 97 1.53 0.15 10.01
C LYS A 97 1.84 -0.25 8.56
N LYS A 98 0.86 -0.80 7.85
CA LYS A 98 0.99 -1.16 6.44
C LYS A 98 0.51 0.00 5.57
N PRO A 99 1.28 0.39 4.54
CA PRO A 99 0.79 1.31 3.52
C PRO A 99 -0.49 0.79 2.86
N VAL A 100 -1.46 1.67 2.67
CA VAL A 100 -2.77 1.39 2.09
C VAL A 100 -3.01 2.29 0.89
N LEU A 101 -3.24 1.71 -0.29
CA LEU A 101 -3.73 2.43 -1.47
C LEU A 101 -5.23 2.20 -1.60
N ALA A 102 -6.02 3.26 -1.49
CA ALA A 102 -7.47 3.20 -1.64
C ALA A 102 -7.88 3.86 -2.97
N LEU A 103 -8.28 3.04 -3.94
CA LEU A 103 -8.61 3.44 -5.30
C LEU A 103 -10.12 3.68 -5.44
N PHE A 104 -10.52 4.83 -5.99
CA PHE A 104 -11.92 5.12 -6.32
C PHE A 104 -12.04 5.79 -7.69
N THR A 105 -13.12 5.52 -8.42
CA THR A 105 -13.34 6.13 -9.74
C THR A 105 -13.86 7.56 -9.63
N THR A 106 -13.58 8.37 -10.65
CA THR A 106 -14.21 9.68 -10.83
C THR A 106 -15.74 9.57 -10.67
N ASN A 107 -16.32 10.45 -9.86
CA ASN A 107 -17.75 10.49 -9.50
C ASN A 107 -18.26 9.34 -8.59
N SER A 108 -17.39 8.62 -7.89
CA SER A 108 -17.84 7.72 -6.81
C SER A 108 -18.39 8.51 -5.62
N GLU A 109 -19.42 7.98 -4.94
CA GLU A 109 -19.95 8.53 -3.68
C GLU A 109 -18.88 8.69 -2.59
N THR A 110 -17.78 7.94 -2.69
CA THR A 110 -16.68 7.85 -1.72
C THR A 110 -15.59 8.92 -1.90
N SER A 111 -15.68 9.77 -2.94
CA SER A 111 -14.62 10.75 -3.29
C SER A 111 -14.43 11.84 -2.23
N LEU A 112 -15.51 12.28 -1.60
CA LEU A 112 -15.50 13.33 -0.57
C LEU A 112 -14.91 12.84 0.76
N GLU A 113 -15.21 11.60 1.15
CA GLU A 113 -14.75 11.01 2.41
C GLU A 113 -13.27 10.65 2.36
N ALA A 114 -12.81 10.12 1.21
CA ALA A 114 -11.43 9.69 1.02
C ALA A 114 -10.40 10.84 1.20
N GLY A 115 -10.75 12.07 0.80
CA GLY A 115 -9.90 13.24 0.97
C GLY A 115 -9.65 13.62 2.44
N VAL A 116 -10.67 13.51 3.29
CA VAL A 116 -10.57 13.86 4.73
C VAL A 116 -9.59 12.95 5.46
N TYR A 117 -9.57 11.65 5.12
CA TYR A 117 -8.70 10.68 5.80
C TYR A 117 -7.22 10.74 5.33
N ALA A 118 -6.94 11.33 4.17
CA ALA A 118 -5.58 11.44 3.62
C ALA A 118 -4.64 12.24 4.54
N ASP A 119 -5.16 13.34 5.10
CA ASP A 119 -4.37 14.30 5.88
C ASP A 119 -4.01 13.79 7.28
N HIS A 120 -4.73 12.77 7.77
CA HIS A 120 -4.56 12.26 9.12
C HIS A 120 -3.63 11.04 9.24
N ASN A 121 -3.27 10.38 8.12
CA ASN A 121 -2.40 9.20 8.17
C ASN A 121 -1.46 9.08 6.96
N SER A 122 -0.16 9.25 7.20
CA SER A 122 0.88 9.16 6.15
C SER A 122 1.00 7.79 5.47
N LEU A 123 0.35 6.75 5.99
CA LEU A 123 0.28 5.41 5.38
C LEU A 123 -0.98 5.18 4.56
N PHE A 124 -1.92 6.12 4.56
CA PHE A 124 -3.16 6.03 3.79
C PHE A 124 -3.07 6.88 2.52
N PHE A 125 -3.26 6.25 1.36
CA PHE A 125 -3.12 6.87 0.05
C PHE A 125 -4.43 6.73 -0.73
N PRO A 126 -5.43 7.59 -0.45
CA PRO A 126 -6.63 7.65 -1.26
C PRO A 126 -6.30 8.27 -2.62
N ARG A 127 -6.71 7.61 -3.71
CA ARG A 127 -6.42 8.05 -5.08
C ARG A 127 -7.62 7.85 -5.97
N GLU A 128 -8.06 8.97 -6.55
CA GLU A 128 -8.99 8.94 -7.66
C GLU A 128 -8.28 8.39 -8.90
N TYR A 129 -8.93 7.47 -9.62
CA TYR A 129 -8.38 6.92 -10.85
C TYR A 129 -9.41 6.85 -11.99
N ASN A 130 -8.85 6.81 -13.18
CA ASN A 130 -9.47 6.41 -14.42
C ASN A 130 -8.52 5.45 -15.16
N ARG A 131 -8.90 4.98 -16.35
CA ARG A 131 -8.09 4.04 -17.13
C ARG A 131 -6.69 4.58 -17.50
N ASN A 132 -6.54 5.89 -17.61
CA ASN A 132 -5.31 6.49 -18.11
C ASN A 132 -4.25 6.66 -17.01
N ASN A 133 -4.66 6.82 -15.74
CA ASN A 133 -3.74 7.09 -14.63
C ASN A 133 -3.59 5.92 -13.64
N LEU A 134 -4.43 4.88 -13.72
CA LEU A 134 -4.42 3.75 -12.78
C LEU A 134 -3.03 3.10 -12.67
N ALA A 135 -2.39 2.84 -13.82
CA ALA A 135 -1.09 2.19 -13.86
C ALA A 135 0.01 3.04 -13.17
N GLU A 136 -0.01 4.35 -13.38
CA GLU A 136 0.93 5.28 -12.78
C GLU A 136 0.73 5.37 -11.26
N ILE A 137 -0.52 5.49 -10.81
CA ILE A 137 -0.88 5.55 -9.38
C ILE A 137 -0.37 4.30 -8.64
N VAL A 138 -0.65 3.11 -9.18
CA VAL A 138 -0.22 1.85 -8.56
C VAL A 138 1.30 1.76 -8.50
N LYS A 139 1.98 2.11 -9.59
CA LYS A 139 3.45 2.10 -9.67
C LYS A 139 4.10 3.06 -8.66
N GLU A 140 3.58 4.28 -8.55
CA GLU A 140 4.07 5.24 -7.56
C GLU A 140 3.90 4.74 -6.13
N PHE A 141 2.74 4.15 -5.83
CA PHE A 141 2.44 3.60 -4.52
C PHE A 141 3.36 2.44 -4.15
N ILE A 142 3.62 1.51 -5.08
CA ILE A 142 4.57 0.41 -4.89
C ILE A 142 5.96 0.98 -4.57
N LYS A 143 6.45 1.92 -5.39
CA LYS A 143 7.76 2.56 -5.16
C LYS A 143 7.85 3.30 -3.82
N LYS A 144 6.75 3.93 -3.37
CA LYS A 144 6.68 4.56 -2.04
C LYS A 144 6.70 3.51 -0.93
N SER A 145 6.01 2.39 -1.13
CA SER A 145 5.89 1.31 -0.15
C SER A 145 7.18 0.51 0.01
N GLU A 146 7.90 0.22 -1.07
CA GLU A 146 9.24 -0.38 -1.02
C GLU A 146 10.20 0.47 -0.16
N ARG A 147 10.09 1.80 -0.25
CA ARG A 147 10.88 2.75 0.57
C ARG A 147 10.44 2.81 2.03
N LYS A 148 9.19 2.49 2.36
CA LYS A 148 8.67 2.46 3.75
C LYS A 148 8.89 1.12 4.44
N ALA A 149 9.09 0.03 3.68
CA ALA A 149 9.46 -1.29 4.18
C ALA A 149 10.92 -1.38 4.69
N LEU A 150 11.52 -0.26 5.13
CA LEU A 150 12.84 -0.21 5.75
C LEU A 150 12.78 -0.84 7.15
N THR A 151 12.81 -2.17 7.17
CA THR A 151 12.67 -3.01 8.37
C THR A 151 13.92 -3.04 9.25
N LYS A 152 15.06 -2.55 8.76
CA LYS A 152 16.34 -2.57 9.50
C LYS A 152 16.54 -1.25 10.23
N ARG A 153 16.49 -1.32 11.57
CA ARG A 153 16.89 -0.21 12.44
C ARG A 153 18.38 -0.30 12.72
N PHE A 154 19.07 0.82 12.57
CA PHE A 154 20.43 1.01 13.07
C PHE A 154 20.47 2.29 13.90
N THR A 155 21.29 2.27 14.95
CA THR A 155 21.46 3.42 15.85
C THR A 155 22.75 4.12 15.50
N VAL A 156 22.68 5.45 15.31
CA VAL A 156 23.85 6.29 15.02
C VAL A 156 23.95 7.36 16.10
N ARG A 157 25.18 7.68 16.51
CA ARG A 157 25.48 8.88 17.30
C ARG A 157 25.88 9.99 16.35
N VAL A 158 25.28 11.17 16.50
CA VAL A 158 25.52 12.33 15.65
C VAL A 158 25.92 13.53 16.52
N SER A 159 26.65 14.47 15.94
CA SER A 159 26.95 15.76 16.59
C SER A 159 25.72 16.67 16.59
N GLU A 160 25.74 17.73 17.41
CA GLU A 160 24.70 18.76 17.45
C GLU A 160 24.51 19.47 16.09
N GLU A 161 25.61 19.65 15.35
CA GLU A 161 25.60 20.24 14.01
C GLU A 161 24.83 19.36 13.02
N ILE A 162 25.10 18.05 13.02
CA ILE A 162 24.38 17.09 12.17
C ILE A 162 22.90 17.04 12.57
N GLU A 163 22.58 17.05 13.86
CA GLU A 163 21.19 17.08 14.32
C GLU A 163 20.45 18.33 13.81
N SER A 164 21.09 19.49 13.90
CA SER A 164 20.54 20.77 13.42
C SER A 164 20.34 20.76 11.91
N TYR A 165 21.30 20.21 11.17
CA TYR A 165 21.20 20.06 9.72
C TYR A 165 20.06 19.12 9.30
N LEU A 166 19.88 17.99 10.00
CA LEU A 166 18.75 17.08 9.75
C LEU A 166 17.40 17.75 10.04
N LYS A 167 17.30 18.60 11.09
CA LYS A 167 16.10 19.40 11.36
C LYS A 167 15.81 20.40 10.24
N TYR A 168 16.84 21.10 9.77
CA TYR A 168 16.73 22.03 8.64
C TYR A 168 16.24 21.32 7.36
N LEU A 169 16.86 20.21 6.98
CA LEU A 169 16.47 19.46 5.78
C LEU A 169 15.08 18.85 5.88
N LYS A 170 14.67 18.42 7.08
CA LYS A 170 13.30 17.95 7.32
C LYS A 170 12.28 19.03 6.97
N ALA A 171 12.49 20.26 7.47
CA ALA A 171 11.60 21.39 7.22
C ALA A 171 11.65 21.85 5.76
N LYS A 172 12.85 21.89 5.16
CA LYS A 172 13.06 22.30 3.77
C LYS A 172 12.36 21.39 2.76
N ASN A 173 12.36 20.08 3.00
CA ASN A 173 11.85 19.08 2.07
C ASN A 173 10.48 18.51 2.46
N ASP A 174 9.81 19.12 3.45
CA ASP A 174 8.51 18.69 3.99
C ASP A 174 8.45 17.17 4.34
N LEU A 175 9.48 16.70 5.06
CA LEU A 175 9.61 15.29 5.43
C LEU A 175 9.04 15.01 6.82
N SER A 176 8.47 13.81 7.01
CA SER A 176 7.77 13.44 8.25
C SER A 176 8.72 13.23 9.44
N SER A 177 9.93 12.72 9.20
CA SER A 177 10.92 12.42 10.26
C SER A 177 12.37 12.68 9.85
N ARG A 178 13.27 12.75 10.85
CA ARG A 178 14.73 12.83 10.61
C ARG A 178 15.27 11.56 9.95
N ASN A 179 14.65 10.41 10.23
CA ASN A 179 15.01 9.15 9.57
C ASN A 179 14.68 9.20 8.08
N ASP A 180 13.59 9.85 7.68
CA ASP A 180 13.25 10.03 6.27
C ASP A 180 14.30 10.88 5.55
N VAL A 181 14.83 11.92 6.21
CA VAL A 181 15.95 12.72 5.70
C VAL A 181 17.18 11.86 5.46
N VAL A 182 17.58 11.07 6.48
CA VAL A 182 18.75 10.18 6.38
C VAL A 182 18.58 9.17 5.24
N ASN A 183 17.40 8.56 5.13
CA ASN A 183 17.10 7.62 4.07
C ASN A 183 17.12 8.27 2.68
N ASP A 184 16.61 9.49 2.54
CA ASP A 184 16.64 10.21 1.26
C ASP A 184 18.07 10.50 0.80
N ILE A 185 18.93 10.97 1.71
CA ILE A 185 20.35 11.24 1.44
C ILE A 185 21.07 9.94 1.05
N ILE A 186 20.94 8.88 1.86
CA ILE A 186 21.60 7.59 1.58
C ILE A 186 21.12 7.01 0.26
N ASN A 187 19.83 7.10 -0.06
CA ASN A 187 19.32 6.58 -1.32
C ASN A 187 19.87 7.34 -2.54
N LYS A 188 20.04 8.66 -2.43
CA LYS A 188 20.71 9.46 -3.48
C LYS A 188 22.15 9.01 -3.67
N GLU A 189 22.88 8.79 -2.58
CA GLU A 189 24.26 8.31 -2.63
C GLU A 189 24.36 6.92 -3.26
N ILE A 190 23.50 5.99 -2.83
CA ILE A 190 23.44 4.64 -3.39
C ILE A 190 23.24 4.68 -4.90
N ILE A 191 22.34 5.53 -5.41
CA ILE A 191 22.07 5.62 -6.86
C ILE A 191 23.31 6.08 -7.63
N ASN A 192 24.12 6.95 -7.05
CA ASN A 192 25.29 7.53 -7.69
C ASN A 192 26.59 6.70 -7.50
N ASP A 193 26.61 5.75 -6.56
CA ASP A 193 27.77 4.89 -6.30
C ASP A 193 27.84 3.72 -7.28
N GLU A 194 28.55 3.90 -8.40
CA GLU A 194 28.74 2.87 -9.43
C GLU A 194 29.38 1.58 -8.88
N GLY A 195 30.30 1.69 -7.92
CA GLY A 195 30.98 0.56 -7.30
C GLY A 195 30.00 -0.29 -6.49
N PHE A 196 29.17 0.33 -5.67
CA PHE A 196 28.11 -0.36 -4.95
C PHE A 196 27.06 -0.94 -5.90
N GLN A 197 26.69 -0.24 -6.98
CA GLN A 197 25.76 -0.76 -7.99
C GLN A 197 26.30 -2.01 -8.71
N ALA A 198 27.62 -2.10 -8.94
CA ALA A 198 28.24 -3.26 -9.55
C ALA A 198 28.18 -4.51 -8.66
N ILE A 199 28.34 -4.35 -7.34
CA ILE A 199 28.36 -5.44 -6.35
C ILE A 199 26.94 -5.84 -5.92
N LYS A 200 25.95 -4.95 -6.09
CA LYS A 200 24.56 -5.19 -5.70
C LYS A 200 23.81 -6.20 -6.58
N LYS A 201 24.24 -6.44 -7.83
CA LYS A 201 23.63 -7.43 -8.74
C LYS A 201 23.74 -8.83 -8.12
#